data_AF-A0A932Q7M5-F1
#
_entry.id   AF-A0A932Q7M5-F1
#
_cell.length_a   1.000
_cell.length_b   1.000
_cell.length_c   1.000
_cell.angle_alpha   90.00
_cell.angle_beta   90.00
_cell.angle_gamma   90.00
#
_symmetry.space_group_name_H-M   'P 1'
#
loop_
_entity.id
_entity.type
_entity.pdbx_description
1 polymer ?
#
loop_
_entity_poly.entity_id
_entity_poly.type
_entity_poly.pdbx_seq_one_letter_code
_entity_poly.pdbx_strand_id
1 'polypeptide(L)' 'MPPIPIAGQVSHCDIKDWYEAWNKRDWVGVTRFLSPQFVLEDLALGRRIEGAAAYLTYAKTWARVFSDGEFKVE' A
#
# COMPACT_ATOMS: atom_id res chain seq x y z
N MET A 1 22.70 2.88 4.85
CA MET A 1 21.72 2.94 3.74
C MET A 1 21.60 4.39 3.31
N PRO A 2 21.81 4.74 2.04
CA PRO A 2 21.51 6.09 1.57
C PRO A 2 19.99 6.34 1.66
N PRO A 3 19.55 7.58 1.91
CA PRO A 3 18.13 7.92 1.90
C PRO A 3 17.55 7.67 0.50
N ILE A 4 16.43 6.94 0.43
CA ILE A 4 15.67 6.76 -0.80
C ILE A 4 15.12 8.15 -1.18
N PRO A 5 15.40 8.67 -2.38
CA PRO A 5 14.82 9.92 -2.83
C PRO A 5 13.29 9.77 -2.84
N ILE A 6 12.59 10.51 -1.97
CA ILE A 6 11.13 10.61 -2.02
C ILE A 6 10.81 11.48 -3.25
N ALA A 7 10.66 10.84 -4.41
CA ALA A 7 10.21 11.51 -5.61
C ALA A 7 8.72 11.88 -5.42
N GLY A 8 8.46 13.18 -5.20
CA GLY A 8 7.13 13.74 -5.01
C GLY A 8 6.73 13.89 -3.55
N GLN A 9 6.25 15.07 -3.16
CA GLN A 9 5.69 15.29 -1.84
C GLN A 9 4.39 14.47 -1.72
N VAL A 10 4.37 13.44 -0.87
CA VAL A 10 3.13 12.72 -0.53
C VAL A 10 2.29 13.63 0.35
N SER A 11 1.09 13.96 -0.09
CA SER A 11 0.16 14.75 0.70
C SER A 11 -0.69 13.86 1.60
N HIS A 12 -1.30 14.45 2.62
CA HIS A 12 -2.30 13.76 3.44
C HIS A 12 -3.50 13.28 2.59
N CYS A 13 -3.88 14.02 1.54
CA CYS A 13 -4.96 13.62 0.64
C CYS A 13 -4.60 12.34 -0.14
N ASP A 14 -3.35 12.21 -0.61
CA ASP A 14 -2.90 11.00 -1.31
C ASP A 14 -3.00 9.76 -0.42
N ILE A 15 -2.65 9.90 0.86
CA ILE A 15 -2.75 8.82 1.85
C ILE A 15 -4.21 8.43 2.06
N LYS A 16 -5.10 9.41 2.25
CA LYS A 16 -6.53 9.17 2.44
C LYS A 16 -7.15 8.47 1.22
N ASP A 17 -6.86 8.96 0.01
CA ASP A 17 -7.40 8.38 -1.22
C ASP A 17 -6.92 6.94 -1.43
N TRP A 18 -5.68 6.64 -1.04
CA TRP A 18 -5.16 5.27 -1.04
C TRP A 18 -5.91 4.35 -0.07
N TYR A 19 -6.21 4.82 1.14
CA TYR A 19 -7.01 4.07 2.11
C TYR A 19 -8.43 3.81 1.61
N GLU A 20 -9.05 4.81 0.99
CA GLU A 20 -10.38 4.65 0.37
C GLU A 20 -10.37 3.62 -0.75
N ALA A 21 -9.35 3.64 -1.63
CA ALA A 21 -9.19 2.66 -2.68
C ALA A 21 -9.02 1.24 -2.11
N TRP A 22 -8.23 1.09 -1.04
CA TRP A 22 -8.02 -0.20 -0.38
C TRP A 22 -9.32 -0.75 0.24
N ASN A 23 -10.08 0.09 0.94
CA ASN A 23 -11.36 -0.28 1.55
C ASN A 23 -12.40 -0.67 0.50
N LYS A 24 -12.47 0.05 -0.63
CA LYS A 24 -13.34 -0.28 -1.77
C LYS A 24 -12.85 -1.47 -2.60
N ARG A 25 -11.70 -2.07 -2.26
CA ARG A 25 -11.04 -3.12 -3.03
C ARG A 25 -10.72 -2.70 -4.48
N ASP A 26 -10.52 -1.39 -4.70
CA ASP A 26 -10.08 -0.82 -5.98
C ASP A 26 -8.57 -1.00 -6.12
N TRP A 27 -8.19 -2.17 -6.61
CA TRP A 27 -6.79 -2.55 -6.80
C TRP A 27 -6.04 -1.69 -7.80
N VAL A 28 -6.73 -1.18 -8.82
CA VAL A 28 -6.12 -0.27 -9.80
C VAL A 28 -5.83 1.06 -9.11
N GLY A 29 -6.80 1.60 -8.37
CA GLY A 29 -6.63 2.79 -7.54
C GLY A 29 -5.49 2.66 -6.54
N VAL A 30 -5.41 1.54 -5.81
CA VAL A 30 -4.31 1.26 -4.87
C VAL A 30 -2.95 1.30 -5.55
N THR A 31 -2.80 0.64 -6.70
CA THR A 31 -1.50 0.56 -7.40
C THR A 31 -1.07 1.87 -8.04
N ARG A 32 -2.01 2.78 -8.35
CA ARG A 32 -1.72 4.10 -8.93
C ARG A 32 -0.82 4.96 -8.04
N PHE A 33 -0.88 4.76 -6.74
CA PHE A 33 -0.07 5.52 -5.76
C PHE A 33 1.32 4.92 -5.54
N LEU A 34 1.63 3.76 -6.13
CA LEU A 34 2.90 3.07 -5.88
C LEU A 34 3.97 3.50 -6.89
N SER A 35 5.12 3.91 -6.37
CA SER A 35 6.32 4.16 -7.19
C SER A 35 6.75 2.89 -7.93
N PRO A 36 7.38 3.00 -9.12
CA PRO A 36 8.07 1.86 -9.76
C PRO A 36 9.12 1.18 -8.87
N GLN A 37 9.66 1.91 -7.89
CA GLN A 37 10.66 1.42 -6.92
C GLN A 37 10.03 1.14 -5.54
N PHE A 38 8.71 0.94 -5.49
CA PHE A 38 7.98 0.71 -4.26
C PHE A 38 8.53 -0.49 -3.49
N VAL A 39 8.70 -0.30 -2.18
CA VAL A 39 9.06 -1.33 -1.22
C VAL A 39 8.16 -1.18 -0.01
N LEU A 40 7.61 -2.29 0.48
CA LEU A 40 6.93 -2.38 1.76
C LEU A 40 7.70 -3.27 2.72
N GLU A 41 7.92 -2.78 3.93
CA GLU A 41 8.42 -3.56 5.05
C GLU A 41 7.25 -3.84 6.00
N ASP A 42 6.82 -5.11 6.04
CA ASP A 42 5.84 -5.60 7.00
C ASP A 42 6.58 -5.97 8.29
N LEU A 43 6.52 -5.06 9.26
CA LEU A 43 7.18 -5.22 10.56
C LEU A 43 6.53 -6.31 11.42
N ALA A 44 5.25 -6.60 11.22
CA ALA A 44 4.53 -7.61 12.00
C ALA A 44 4.96 -9.03 11.59
N LEU A 45 5.19 -9.25 10.29
CA LEU A 45 5.60 -10.54 9.75
C LEU A 45 7.10 -10.64 9.44
N GLY A 46 7.85 -9.55 9.60
CA GLY A 46 9.28 -9.49 9.27
C GLY A 46 9.55 -9.71 7.78
N ARG A 47 8.64 -9.26 6.91
CA ARG A 47 8.71 -9.48 5.45
C ARG A 47 9.00 -8.19 4.70
N ARG A 48 9.81 -8.31 3.66
CA ARG A 48 10.04 -7.26 2.68
C ARG A 48 9.36 -7.62 1.36
N ILE A 49 8.59 -6.69 0.81
CA ILE A 49 7.82 -6.86 -0.42
C ILE A 49 8.26 -5.80 -1.40
N GLU A 50 8.70 -6.22 -2.58
CA GLU A 50 9.29 -5.32 -3.58
C GLU A 50 8.41 -5.28 -4.84
N GLY A 51 8.04 -4.06 -5.24
CA GLY A 51 7.26 -3.78 -6.42
C GLY A 51 5.73 -3.92 -6.25
N ALA A 52 5.00 -3.23 -7.12
CA ALA A 52 3.55 -3.12 -7.07
C ALA A 52 2.82 -4.47 -7.23
N ALA A 53 3.34 -5.38 -8.07
CA ALA A 53 2.71 -6.67 -8.32
C ALA A 53 2.76 -7.59 -7.08
N ALA A 54 3.91 -7.64 -6.40
CA ALA A 54 4.07 -8.41 -5.17
C ALA A 54 3.21 -7.81 -4.05
N TYR A 55 3.22 -6.48 -3.92
CA TYR A 55 2.34 -5.78 -2.98
C TYR A 55 0.86 -6.06 -3.25
N LEU A 56 0.42 -6.06 -4.51
CA LEU A 56 -0.98 -6.32 -4.82
C LEU A 56 -1.41 -7.74 -4.44
N THR A 57 -0.52 -8.72 -4.62
CA THR A 57 -0.75 -10.10 -4.17
C THR A 57 -0.90 -10.17 -2.65
N TYR A 58 -0.03 -9.48 -1.93
CA TYR A 58 -0.10 -9.34 -0.48
C TYR A 58 -1.40 -8.66 -0.03
N ALA A 59 -1.74 -7.50 -0.61
CA ALA A 59 -2.95 -6.74 -0.27
C ALA A 59 -4.23 -7.55 -0.48
N LYS A 60 -4.34 -8.26 -1.61
CA LYS A 60 -5.47 -9.16 -1.89
C LYS A 60 -5.55 -10.32 -0.90
N THR A 61 -4.40 -10.84 -0.46
CA THR A 61 -4.35 -11.89 0.56
C THR A 61 -4.89 -11.36 1.89
N TRP A 62 -4.43 -10.20 2.34
CA TRP A 62 -4.93 -9.55 3.55
C TRP A 62 -6.42 -9.25 3.48
N ALA A 63 -6.89 -8.65 2.39
CA ALA A 63 -8.31 -8.36 2.20
C ALA A 63 -9.19 -9.63 2.17
N ARG A 64 -8.63 -10.79 1.80
CA ARG A 64 -9.34 -12.07 1.86
C ARG A 64 -9.36 -12.66 3.28
N VAL A 65 -8.25 -12.54 4.02
CA VAL A 65 -8.13 -13.05 5.40
C VAL A 65 -9.00 -12.21 6.35
N PHE A 66 -9.01 -10.89 6.16
CA PHE A 66 -9.78 -9.93 6.93
C PHE A 66 -10.88 -9.33 6.04
N SER A 67 -11.88 -10.14 5.71
CA SER A 67 -12.91 -9.79 4.72
C SER A 67 -13.75 -8.57 5.10
N ASP A 68 -13.96 -8.37 6.40
CA ASP A 68 -14.65 -7.23 7.02
C ASP A 68 -13.68 -6.14 7.53
N GLY A 69 -12.37 -6.33 7.30
CA GLY A 69 -11.34 -5.39 7.69
C GLY A 69 -11.37 -4.12 6.84
N GLU A 70 -11.41 -2.99 7.52
CA GLU A 70 -11.27 -1.65 6.94
C GLU A 70 -10.12 -0.91 7.62
N PHE A 71 -9.37 -0.18 6.81
CA PHE A 71 -8.43 0.79 7.34
C PHE A 71 -9.15 2.07 7.74
N LYS A 72 -8.82 2.59 8.91
CA LYS A 72 -9.30 3.89 9.40
C LYS A 72 -8.19 4.92 9.24
N VAL A 73 -8.55 6.09 8.74
CA VAL A 73 -7.68 7.27 8.70
C VAL A 73 -8.19 8.20 9.79
N GLU A 74 -7.36 8.46 10.80
CA GLU A 74 -7.61 9.46 11.84
C GLU A 74 -6.94 10.79 11.51
#